data_AF-A0A7C1PXE2-F1
#
_entry.id   AF-A0A7C1PXE2-F1
#
_cell.length_a   1.000
_cell.length_b   1.000
_cell.length_c   1.000
_cell.angle_alpha   90.00
_cell.angle_beta   90.00
_cell.angle_gamma   90.00
#
_symmetry.space_group_name_H-M   'P 1'
#
loop_
_entity.id
_entity.type
_entity.pdbx_description
1 polymer ?
#
loop_
_entity_poly.entity_id
_entity_poly.type
_entity_poly.pdbx_seq_one_letter_code
_entity_poly.pdbx_strand_id
1 'polypeptide(L)'
;MILKDQVNRIFEYEASGFGYCGIKQLLAQQPQDRVEILSILYDLLPKDRRYLAYQRQFHNFNIQSGDKVLDMGSGHDPFELATHLADIIIDGGIDETAEFGRLHEFKHVDGKPVITCDVENTPFEDKEFDFVYCSHMIEHVKNPEKACAELMRIGKRGYIEAPAPFKELMLNQIVVSNHRWAVENRRGKLVFTEYSPGDIAKSFPPIVTDIIYDPQTDREKAFTSLIWLNGDVFNTMLLWEYCFECEVRRL
;
A
#
# COMPACT_ATOMS: atom_id res chain seq x y z
N MET A 1 16.53 24.37 -16.03
CA MET A 1 17.59 23.40 -16.39
C MET A 1 18.37 22.97 -15.15
N ILE A 2 18.98 23.91 -14.40
CA ILE A 2 19.74 23.60 -13.17
C ILE A 2 18.93 22.82 -12.13
N LEU A 3 17.70 23.25 -11.83
CA LEU A 3 16.86 22.60 -10.81
C LEU A 3 16.46 21.17 -11.20
N LYS A 4 16.05 20.96 -12.46
CA LYS A 4 15.76 19.62 -12.99
C LYS A 4 16.95 18.67 -12.88
N ASP A 5 18.15 19.14 -13.22
CA ASP A 5 19.36 18.33 -13.09
C ASP A 5 19.72 18.05 -11.62
N GLN A 6 19.38 18.95 -10.70
CA GLN A 6 19.55 18.72 -9.26
C GLN A 6 18.56 17.64 -8.76
N VAL A 7 17.28 17.76 -9.09
CA VAL A 7 16.24 16.79 -8.70
C VAL A 7 16.55 15.42 -9.29
N ASN A 8 16.91 15.34 -10.58
CA ASN A 8 17.29 14.09 -11.22
C ASN A 8 18.47 13.41 -10.51
N ARG A 9 19.54 14.15 -10.21
CA ARG A 9 20.73 13.59 -9.53
C ARG A 9 20.40 13.07 -8.13
N ILE A 10 19.59 13.81 -7.38
CA ILE A 10 19.13 13.36 -6.06
C ILE A 10 18.28 12.09 -6.23
N PHE A 11 17.31 12.11 -7.14
CA PHE A 11 16.43 10.98 -7.38
C PHE A 11 17.19 9.72 -7.83
N GLU A 12 18.16 9.83 -8.74
CA GLU A 12 18.97 8.69 -9.19
C GLU A 12 19.82 8.10 -8.05
N TYR A 13 20.40 8.97 -7.21
CA TYR A 13 21.14 8.53 -6.03
C TYR A 13 20.21 7.83 -5.03
N GLU A 14 19.03 8.37 -4.78
CA GLU A 14 18.08 7.86 -3.79
C GLU A 14 17.26 6.66 -4.25
N ALA A 15 17.00 6.54 -5.55
CA ALA A 15 16.37 5.36 -6.15
C ALA A 15 17.21 4.09 -5.95
N SER A 16 18.52 4.26 -5.68
CA SER A 16 19.43 3.17 -5.31
C SER A 16 19.49 2.87 -3.80
N GLY A 17 18.81 3.67 -2.95
CA GLY A 17 18.89 3.63 -1.49
C GLY A 17 17.55 3.78 -0.76
N PHE A 18 17.63 4.00 0.56
CA PHE A 18 16.46 4.16 1.43
C PHE A 18 16.02 5.64 1.51
N GLY A 19 14.91 6.00 0.87
CA GLY A 19 14.16 7.24 1.14
C GLY A 19 14.46 8.45 0.25
N TYR A 20 13.49 9.36 0.16
CA TYR A 20 13.60 10.66 -0.53
C TYR A 20 14.12 11.79 0.39
N CYS A 21 15.16 11.51 1.19
CA CYS A 21 15.67 12.43 2.22
C CYS A 21 16.26 13.71 1.61
N GLY A 22 17.03 13.58 0.54
CA GLY A 22 17.62 14.63 -0.27
C GLY A 22 16.56 15.49 -0.94
N ILE A 23 15.46 14.91 -1.43
CA ILE A 23 14.33 15.73 -1.92
C ILE A 23 13.73 16.56 -0.78
N LYS A 24 13.47 15.95 0.39
CA LYS A 24 12.95 16.67 1.56
C LYS A 24 13.90 17.79 2.00
N GLN A 25 15.21 17.55 1.96
CA GLN A 25 16.23 18.55 2.24
C GLN A 25 16.22 19.69 1.20
N LEU A 26 16.11 19.37 -0.09
CA LEU A 26 16.03 20.35 -1.17
C LEU A 26 14.79 21.26 -1.00
N LEU A 27 13.63 20.69 -0.65
CA LEU A 27 12.39 21.45 -0.37
C LEU A 27 12.52 22.41 0.81
N ALA A 28 13.36 22.06 1.79
CA ALA A 28 13.67 22.93 2.93
C ALA A 28 14.66 24.04 2.56
N GLN A 29 15.64 23.74 1.71
CA GLN A 29 16.65 24.70 1.25
C GLN A 29 16.13 25.70 0.21
N GLN A 30 15.18 25.29 -0.63
CA GLN A 30 14.63 26.09 -1.72
C GLN A 30 13.10 26.19 -1.61
N PRO A 31 12.58 26.87 -0.57
CA PRO A 31 11.14 26.94 -0.32
C PRO A 31 10.34 27.62 -1.44
N GLN A 32 10.97 28.55 -2.17
CA GLN A 32 10.37 29.24 -3.32
C GLN A 32 10.14 28.30 -4.52
N ASP A 33 10.89 27.20 -4.63
CA ASP A 33 10.88 26.30 -5.78
C ASP A 33 10.11 25.00 -5.53
N ARG A 34 9.40 24.88 -4.39
CA ARG A 34 8.75 23.62 -3.95
C ARG A 34 7.80 23.02 -4.98
N VAL A 35 7.01 23.84 -5.67
CA VAL A 35 6.08 23.37 -6.70
C VAL A 35 6.85 22.79 -7.87
N GLU A 36 7.89 23.47 -8.34
CA GLU A 36 8.71 22.99 -9.46
C GLU A 36 9.47 21.71 -9.08
N ILE A 37 10.08 21.67 -7.89
CA ILE A 37 10.77 20.48 -7.37
C ILE A 37 9.84 19.26 -7.34
N LEU A 38 8.65 19.42 -6.75
CA LEU A 38 7.69 18.33 -6.60
C LEU A 38 7.03 17.93 -7.93
N SER A 39 6.83 18.88 -8.85
CA SER A 39 6.34 18.58 -10.20
C SER A 39 7.38 17.78 -11.00
N ILE A 40 8.65 18.17 -10.93
CA ILE A 40 9.74 17.40 -11.56
C ILE A 40 9.82 16.01 -10.93
N LEU A 41 9.73 15.90 -9.60
CA LEU A 41 9.70 14.61 -8.94
C LEU A 41 8.54 13.74 -9.45
N TYR A 42 7.35 14.31 -9.66
CA TYR A 42 6.18 13.56 -10.15
C TYR A 42 6.50 12.83 -11.46
N ASP A 43 7.18 13.52 -12.37
CA ASP A 43 7.57 12.98 -13.68
C ASP A 43 8.65 11.89 -13.59
N LEU A 44 9.43 11.86 -12.50
CA LEU A 44 10.49 10.87 -12.26
C LEU A 44 9.98 9.62 -11.52
N LEU A 45 8.94 9.75 -10.70
CA LEU A 45 8.44 8.67 -9.86
C LEU A 45 7.92 7.50 -10.71
N PRO A 46 8.34 6.25 -10.43
CA PRO A 46 7.89 5.08 -11.19
C PRO A 46 6.39 4.87 -10.96
N LYS A 47 5.62 4.83 -12.06
CA LYS A 47 4.17 4.65 -12.00
C LYS A 47 3.77 3.18 -11.89
N ASP A 48 4.60 2.30 -12.43
CA ASP A 48 4.43 0.84 -12.58
C ASP A 48 4.98 0.01 -11.42
N ARG A 49 5.74 0.60 -10.49
CA ARG A 49 6.31 -0.06 -9.30
C ARG A 49 6.16 0.78 -8.03
N ARG A 50 5.05 1.50 -7.94
CA ARG A 50 4.85 2.55 -6.93
C ARG A 50 4.96 2.03 -5.50
N TYR A 51 4.36 0.87 -5.20
CA TYR A 51 4.24 0.35 -3.83
C TYR A 51 5.59 0.03 -3.23
N LEU A 52 6.35 -0.85 -3.87
CA LEU A 52 7.67 -1.25 -3.39
C LEU A 52 8.62 -0.05 -3.24
N ALA A 53 8.56 0.90 -4.19
CA ALA A 53 9.41 2.07 -4.20
C ALA A 53 9.16 2.98 -2.98
N TYR A 54 7.91 3.22 -2.58
CA TYR A 54 7.65 4.05 -1.40
C TYR A 54 7.73 3.27 -0.08
N GLN A 55 7.31 2.02 -0.04
CA GLN A 55 7.33 1.22 1.20
C GLN A 55 8.77 1.04 1.71
N ARG A 56 9.73 0.83 0.79
CA ARG A 56 11.16 0.75 1.11
C ARG A 56 11.73 2.03 1.68
N GLN A 57 11.05 3.17 1.59
CA GLN A 57 11.51 4.41 2.23
C GLN A 57 11.32 4.37 3.74
N PHE A 58 10.33 3.61 4.21
CA PHE A 58 9.92 3.54 5.61
C PHE A 58 10.32 2.23 6.26
N HIS A 59 10.43 1.15 5.48
CA HIS A 59 10.70 -0.18 5.99
C HIS A 59 11.81 -0.89 5.23
N ASN A 60 12.77 -1.45 5.97
CA ASN A 60 13.64 -2.48 5.45
C ASN A 60 12.97 -3.84 5.68
N PHE A 61 12.44 -4.45 4.62
CA PHE A 61 11.83 -5.77 4.72
C PHE A 61 12.84 -6.87 5.09
N ASN A 62 14.15 -6.66 4.91
CA ASN A 62 15.19 -7.63 5.24
C ASN A 62 14.93 -9.04 4.67
N ILE A 63 14.32 -9.13 3.48
CA ILE A 63 14.08 -10.38 2.76
C ILE A 63 15.40 -10.84 2.15
N GLN A 64 15.80 -12.08 2.44
CA GLN A 64 17.06 -12.67 2.01
C GLN A 64 16.84 -13.58 0.80
N SER A 65 17.94 -13.84 0.08
CA SER A 65 17.95 -14.89 -0.94
C SER A 65 17.64 -16.25 -0.28
N GLY A 66 16.62 -16.93 -0.79
CA GLY A 66 16.14 -18.21 -0.26
C GLY A 66 14.92 -18.11 0.66
N ASP A 67 14.53 -16.91 1.09
CA ASP A 67 13.29 -16.73 1.86
C ASP A 67 12.07 -17.16 1.04
N LYS A 68 11.16 -17.91 1.67
CA LYS A 68 9.84 -18.19 1.11
C LYS A 68 8.91 -17.02 1.40
N VAL A 69 8.52 -16.27 0.36
CA VAL A 69 7.75 -15.03 0.47
C VAL A 69 6.36 -15.21 -0.14
N LEU A 70 5.32 -15.03 0.66
CA LEU A 70 3.93 -14.99 0.20
C LEU A 70 3.49 -13.56 -0.04
N ASP A 71 2.86 -13.31 -1.18
CA ASP A 71 2.03 -12.13 -1.41
C ASP A 71 0.55 -12.52 -1.28
N MET A 72 -0.08 -12.11 -0.19
CA MET A 72 -1.47 -12.41 0.16
C MET A 72 -2.38 -11.26 -0.28
N GLY A 73 -3.30 -11.55 -1.21
CA GLY A 73 -4.09 -10.56 -1.92
C GLY A 73 -3.32 -9.93 -3.09
N SER A 74 -2.55 -10.73 -3.84
CA SER A 74 -1.60 -10.22 -4.83
C SER A 74 -2.24 -9.46 -6.01
N GLY A 75 -3.50 -9.75 -6.33
CA GLY A 75 -4.29 -9.03 -7.33
C GLY A 75 -3.58 -8.79 -8.67
N HIS A 76 -3.57 -7.54 -9.10
CA HIS A 76 -3.08 -7.10 -10.41
C HIS A 76 -1.64 -6.54 -10.38
N ASP A 77 -1.09 -6.28 -9.20
CA ASP A 77 0.27 -5.76 -9.01
C ASP A 77 1.05 -6.58 -7.97
N PRO A 78 1.44 -7.82 -8.31
CA PRO A 78 2.08 -8.72 -7.37
C PRO A 78 3.41 -8.18 -6.87
N PHE A 79 3.67 -8.37 -5.59
CA PHE A 79 4.89 -7.99 -4.90
C PHE A 79 6.13 -8.60 -5.59
N GLU A 80 7.07 -7.73 -5.95
CA GLU A 80 8.22 -8.10 -6.79
C GLU A 80 9.03 -9.25 -6.17
N LEU A 81 9.24 -9.19 -4.84
CA LEU A 81 10.03 -10.17 -4.09
C LEU A 81 9.24 -11.44 -3.71
N ALA A 82 7.96 -11.54 -4.05
CA ALA A 82 7.17 -12.72 -3.73
C ALA A 82 7.69 -13.97 -4.46
N THR A 83 7.72 -15.10 -3.78
CA THR A 83 7.97 -16.40 -4.40
C THR A 83 6.68 -17.17 -4.62
N HIS A 84 5.61 -16.84 -3.88
CA HIS A 84 4.27 -17.43 -3.98
C HIS A 84 3.23 -16.32 -3.97
N LEU A 85 2.16 -16.51 -4.74
CA LEU A 85 1.02 -15.59 -4.79
C LEU A 85 -0.22 -16.29 -4.22
N ALA A 86 -1.05 -15.55 -3.50
CA ALA A 86 -2.36 -16.02 -3.08
C ALA A 86 -3.40 -14.91 -3.21
N ASP A 87 -4.59 -15.27 -3.66
CA ASP A 87 -5.72 -14.35 -3.82
C ASP A 87 -7.03 -15.14 -3.74
N ILE A 88 -8.12 -14.48 -3.36
CA ILE A 88 -9.44 -15.12 -3.27
C ILE A 88 -10.08 -15.28 -4.65
N ILE A 89 -9.69 -14.45 -5.62
CA ILE A 89 -10.12 -14.52 -7.02
C ILE A 89 -8.86 -14.68 -7.87
N ILE A 90 -8.77 -15.72 -8.70
CA ILE A 90 -7.66 -15.87 -9.65
C ILE A 90 -8.16 -16.08 -11.08
N ASP A 91 -9.32 -16.73 -11.22
CA ASP A 91 -10.01 -16.94 -12.48
C ASP A 91 -11.17 -15.93 -12.60
N GLY A 92 -11.13 -15.07 -13.62
CA GLY A 92 -12.16 -14.06 -13.86
C GLY A 92 -11.67 -12.62 -13.67
N GLY A 93 -12.47 -11.68 -14.19
CA GLY A 93 -12.15 -10.26 -14.29
C GLY A 93 -12.25 -9.49 -12.98
N ILE A 94 -12.85 -8.30 -13.05
CA ILE A 94 -13.15 -7.40 -11.93
C ILE A 94 -14.14 -8.08 -10.97
N ASP A 95 -14.03 -7.82 -9.67
CA ASP A 95 -15.03 -8.26 -8.71
C ASP A 95 -16.33 -7.46 -8.89
N GLU A 96 -17.27 -8.04 -9.65
CA GLU A 96 -18.57 -7.44 -9.95
C GLU A 96 -19.44 -7.21 -8.69
N THR A 97 -19.14 -7.90 -7.59
CA THR A 97 -19.89 -7.76 -6.33
C THR A 97 -19.35 -6.63 -5.45
N ALA A 98 -18.15 -6.13 -5.76
CA ALA A 98 -17.34 -5.22 -4.93
C ALA A 98 -17.11 -5.72 -3.48
N GLU A 99 -17.37 -7.00 -3.20
CA GLU A 99 -17.23 -7.60 -1.87
C GLU A 99 -15.76 -7.70 -1.44
N PHE A 100 -14.85 -7.90 -2.40
CA PHE A 100 -13.43 -8.13 -2.21
C PHE A 100 -12.55 -6.99 -2.77
N GLY A 101 -13.17 -5.92 -3.29
CA GLY A 101 -12.45 -4.70 -3.69
C GLY A 101 -11.60 -4.80 -4.95
N ARG A 102 -11.73 -5.86 -5.74
CA ARG A 102 -10.90 -6.08 -6.92
C ARG A 102 -11.39 -5.28 -8.13
N LEU A 103 -10.64 -4.24 -8.48
CA LEU A 103 -10.94 -3.34 -9.61
C LEU A 103 -10.25 -3.73 -10.93
N HIS A 104 -9.35 -4.72 -10.91
CA HIS A 104 -8.51 -5.11 -12.04
C HIS A 104 -8.39 -6.63 -12.14
N GLU A 105 -8.00 -7.13 -13.31
CA GLU A 105 -7.74 -8.56 -13.53
C GLU A 105 -6.51 -9.04 -12.75
N PHE A 106 -6.50 -10.31 -12.37
CA PHE A 106 -5.36 -10.94 -11.72
C PHE A 106 -4.16 -10.95 -12.66
N LYS A 107 -2.98 -10.65 -12.13
CA LYS A 107 -1.74 -10.72 -12.91
C LYS A 107 -0.99 -11.99 -12.57
N HIS A 108 -1.01 -12.95 -13.49
CA HIS A 108 -0.13 -14.10 -13.43
C HIS A 108 1.33 -13.68 -13.66
N VAL A 109 2.24 -14.27 -12.90
CA VAL A 109 3.68 -14.04 -13.03
C VAL A 109 4.35 -15.38 -13.32
N ASP A 110 5.02 -15.47 -14.47
CA ASP A 110 5.69 -16.69 -14.91
C ASP A 110 6.61 -17.26 -13.84
N GLY A 111 6.45 -18.54 -13.56
CA GLY A 111 7.26 -19.27 -12.58
C GLY A 111 6.87 -19.07 -11.11
N LYS A 112 5.87 -18.22 -10.79
CA LYS A 112 5.35 -18.09 -9.42
C LYS A 112 4.08 -18.94 -9.24
N PRO A 113 4.04 -19.88 -8.29
CA PRO A 113 2.80 -20.60 -7.95
C PRO A 113 1.73 -19.63 -7.42
N VAL A 114 0.49 -19.90 -7.80
CA VAL A 114 -0.69 -19.13 -7.38
C VAL A 114 -1.65 -20.06 -6.63
N ILE A 115 -2.13 -19.62 -5.48
CA ILE A 115 -3.06 -20.36 -4.63
C ILE A 115 -4.35 -19.54 -4.48
N THR A 116 -5.50 -20.14 -4.77
CA THR A 116 -6.79 -19.51 -4.49
C THR A 116 -7.19 -19.75 -3.04
N CYS A 117 -7.24 -18.72 -2.22
CA CYS A 117 -7.72 -18.84 -0.84
C CYS A 117 -8.20 -17.51 -0.24
N ASP A 118 -9.02 -17.62 0.80
CA ASP A 118 -9.40 -16.51 1.67
C ASP A 118 -8.33 -16.38 2.78
N VAL A 119 -7.87 -15.15 3.06
CA VAL A 119 -6.91 -14.87 4.13
C VAL A 119 -7.42 -15.28 5.50
N GLU A 120 -8.73 -15.39 5.68
CA GLU A 120 -9.34 -15.88 6.91
C GLU A 120 -9.22 -17.40 7.07
N ASN A 121 -8.88 -18.15 6.03
CA ASN A 121 -8.73 -19.61 6.07
C ASN A 121 -7.85 -20.10 4.92
N THR A 122 -6.55 -20.15 5.17
CA THR A 122 -5.57 -20.49 4.15
C THR A 122 -5.19 -21.97 4.20
N PRO A 123 -4.79 -22.59 3.07
CA PRO A 123 -4.38 -23.99 3.01
C PRO A 123 -2.91 -24.21 3.40
N PHE A 124 -2.27 -23.23 4.05
CA PHE A 124 -0.84 -23.25 4.34
C PHE A 124 -0.55 -23.80 5.74
N GLU A 125 0.62 -24.40 5.89
CA GLU A 125 1.12 -24.90 7.17
C GLU A 125 1.56 -23.76 8.10
N ASP A 126 1.65 -24.06 9.39
CA ASP A 126 2.16 -23.12 10.38
C ASP A 126 3.59 -22.69 10.03
N LYS A 127 3.80 -21.37 9.97
CA LYS A 127 5.10 -20.73 9.65
C LYS A 127 5.72 -21.23 8.33
N GLU A 128 4.88 -21.63 7.37
CA GLU A 128 5.30 -22.04 6.04
C GLU A 128 6.13 -20.97 5.32
N PHE A 129 5.83 -19.69 5.54
CA PHE A 129 6.50 -18.57 4.89
C PHE A 129 7.46 -17.83 5.82
N ASP A 130 8.64 -17.51 5.30
CA ASP A 130 9.61 -16.65 5.97
C ASP A 130 9.17 -15.20 5.98
N PHE A 131 8.36 -14.77 5.01
CA PHE A 131 7.79 -13.42 4.98
C PHE A 131 6.40 -13.44 4.33
N VAL A 132 5.43 -12.77 4.94
CA VAL A 132 4.09 -12.56 4.36
C VAL A 132 3.89 -11.08 4.08
N TYR A 133 3.69 -10.74 2.81
CA TYR A 133 3.31 -9.42 2.37
C TYR A 133 1.79 -9.37 2.14
N CYS A 134 1.14 -8.32 2.65
CA CYS A 134 -0.29 -8.10 2.58
C CYS A 134 -0.53 -6.60 2.42
N SER A 135 -0.79 -6.10 1.22
CA SER A 135 -1.02 -4.67 0.96
C SER A 135 -2.34 -4.48 0.24
N HIS A 136 -3.16 -3.54 0.74
CA HIS A 136 -4.44 -3.15 0.14
C HIS A 136 -5.43 -4.31 -0.03
N MET A 137 -5.60 -5.10 1.03
CA MET A 137 -6.52 -6.25 1.07
C MET A 137 -7.25 -6.33 2.42
N ILE A 138 -6.55 -6.07 3.53
CA ILE A 138 -7.08 -6.30 4.88
C ILE A 138 -8.25 -5.37 5.24
N GLU A 139 -8.42 -4.25 4.53
CA GLU A 139 -9.56 -3.34 4.63
C GLU A 139 -10.90 -3.93 4.12
N HIS A 140 -10.86 -5.04 3.38
CA HIS A 140 -12.03 -5.71 2.81
C HIS A 140 -12.48 -6.96 3.59
N VAL A 141 -11.65 -7.48 4.50
CA VAL A 141 -11.93 -8.77 5.17
C VAL A 141 -13.23 -8.73 5.99
N LYS A 142 -13.88 -9.88 6.18
CA LYS A 142 -15.11 -9.96 6.97
C LYS A 142 -14.79 -10.02 8.46
N ASN A 143 -13.70 -10.69 8.82
CA ASN A 143 -13.24 -10.90 10.18
C ASN A 143 -11.74 -10.56 10.31
N PRO A 144 -11.41 -9.30 10.67
CA PRO A 144 -10.02 -8.89 10.82
C PRO A 144 -9.25 -9.67 11.90
N GLU A 145 -9.93 -10.13 12.95
CA GLU A 145 -9.29 -10.95 14.00
C GLU A 145 -8.81 -12.28 13.42
N LYS A 146 -9.64 -12.92 12.58
CA LYS A 146 -9.32 -14.18 11.92
C LYS A 146 -8.23 -14.00 10.86
N ALA A 147 -8.33 -12.97 10.02
CA ALA A 147 -7.31 -12.65 9.03
C ALA A 147 -5.95 -12.37 9.67
N CYS A 148 -5.90 -11.54 10.71
CA CYS A 148 -4.67 -11.25 11.44
C CYS A 148 -4.07 -12.50 12.11
N ALA A 149 -4.91 -13.32 12.73
CA ALA A 149 -4.47 -14.59 13.32
C ALA A 149 -3.87 -15.52 12.28
N GLU A 150 -4.49 -15.61 11.09
CA GLU A 150 -4.04 -16.48 10.01
C GLU A 150 -2.73 -15.99 9.37
N LEU A 151 -2.60 -14.67 9.13
CA LEU A 151 -1.34 -14.06 8.67
C LEU A 151 -0.19 -14.35 9.64
N MET A 152 -0.44 -14.22 10.94
CA MET A 152 0.52 -14.60 11.98
C MET A 152 0.78 -16.10 12.00
N ARG A 153 -0.22 -16.95 11.74
CA ARG A 153 -0.06 -18.41 11.75
C ARG A 153 0.88 -18.86 10.63
N ILE A 154 0.67 -18.39 9.40
CA ILE A 154 1.40 -18.85 8.21
C ILE A 154 2.77 -18.19 8.03
N GLY A 155 2.98 -16.99 8.60
CA GLY A 155 4.21 -16.21 8.44
C GLY A 155 5.09 -16.15 9.68
N LYS A 156 6.41 -16.26 9.51
CA LYS A 156 7.39 -15.96 10.57
C LYS A 156 7.45 -14.46 10.90
N ARG A 157 7.27 -13.64 9.88
CA ARG A 157 7.29 -12.17 9.89
C ARG A 157 6.55 -11.67 8.66
N GLY A 158 6.27 -10.38 8.59
CA GLY A 158 5.56 -9.85 7.45
C GLY A 158 5.36 -8.35 7.46
N TYR A 159 4.66 -7.90 6.44
CA TYR A 159 4.29 -6.51 6.24
C TYR A 159 2.81 -6.44 5.89
N ILE A 160 2.09 -5.59 6.62
CA ILE A 160 0.69 -5.26 6.37
C ILE A 160 0.59 -3.79 5.99
N GLU A 161 -0.15 -3.49 4.94
CA GLU A 161 -0.50 -2.14 4.53
C GLU A 161 -1.97 -2.03 4.17
N ALA A 162 -2.58 -0.93 4.62
CA ALA A 162 -3.90 -0.49 4.20
C ALA A 162 -3.88 1.05 4.03
N PRO A 163 -4.80 1.66 3.28
CA PRO A 163 -4.89 3.11 3.22
C PRO A 163 -5.23 3.65 4.62
N ALA A 164 -4.59 4.75 5.01
CA ALA A 164 -4.89 5.38 6.29
C ALA A 164 -6.30 6.00 6.25
N PRO A 165 -7.03 6.08 7.38
CA PRO A 165 -8.41 6.60 7.38
C PRO A 165 -8.57 8.00 6.79
N PHE A 166 -7.52 8.84 6.89
CA PHE A 166 -7.52 10.15 6.24
C PHE A 166 -7.47 10.04 4.71
N LYS A 167 -6.61 9.17 4.16
CA LYS A 167 -6.50 8.94 2.71
C LYS A 167 -7.80 8.38 2.14
N GLU A 168 -8.43 7.47 2.86
CA GLU A 168 -9.73 6.87 2.53
C GLU A 168 -10.81 7.91 2.27
N LEU A 169 -11.00 8.82 3.22
CA LEU A 169 -11.96 9.92 3.12
C LEU A 169 -11.59 10.90 2.01
N MET A 170 -10.32 11.28 1.95
CA MET A 170 -9.82 12.28 1.01
C MET A 170 -9.93 11.81 -0.45
N LEU A 171 -9.70 10.53 -0.72
CA LEU A 171 -9.75 9.94 -2.07
C LEU A 171 -11.07 9.23 -2.37
N ASN A 172 -12.05 9.30 -1.47
CA ASN A 172 -13.34 8.64 -1.59
C ASN A 172 -13.24 7.11 -1.79
N GLN A 173 -12.19 6.47 -1.24
CA GLN A 173 -11.90 5.05 -1.45
C GLN A 173 -12.89 4.14 -0.70
N ILE A 174 -13.43 4.61 0.42
CA ILE A 174 -14.47 3.90 1.18
C ILE A 174 -15.66 3.54 0.27
N VAL A 175 -16.08 4.48 -0.59
CA VAL A 175 -17.22 4.29 -1.48
C VAL A 175 -16.81 3.58 -2.76
N VAL A 176 -15.71 4.00 -3.38
CA VAL A 176 -15.29 3.49 -4.70
C VAL A 176 -14.83 2.04 -4.63
N SER A 177 -14.13 1.68 -3.55
CA SER A 177 -13.54 0.36 -3.36
C SER A 177 -14.28 -0.48 -2.31
N ASN A 178 -15.37 0.04 -1.74
CA ASN A 178 -16.17 -0.66 -0.73
C ASN A 178 -15.35 -1.11 0.50
N HIS A 179 -14.49 -0.22 1.02
CA HIS A 179 -13.66 -0.53 2.18
C HIS A 179 -14.53 -0.60 3.44
N ARG A 180 -14.40 -1.69 4.19
CA ARG A 180 -15.22 -1.93 5.38
C ARG A 180 -14.60 -1.33 6.63
N TRP A 181 -13.27 -1.33 6.70
CA TRP A 181 -12.53 -0.97 7.91
C TRP A 181 -11.67 0.27 7.72
N ALA A 182 -11.76 1.19 8.67
CA ALA A 182 -10.71 2.15 8.93
C ALA A 182 -9.57 1.43 9.68
N VAL A 183 -8.41 1.28 9.04
CA VAL A 183 -7.28 0.53 9.58
C VAL A 183 -6.22 1.50 10.09
N GLU A 184 -5.78 1.35 11.34
CA GLU A 184 -4.74 2.18 11.95
C GLU A 184 -3.65 1.32 12.61
N ASN A 185 -2.40 1.75 12.54
CA ASN A 185 -1.32 1.21 13.36
C ASN A 185 -1.12 2.10 14.60
N ARG A 186 -1.44 1.56 15.78
CA ARG A 186 -1.25 2.21 17.07
C ARG A 186 -0.10 1.53 17.82
N ARG A 187 1.14 1.97 17.54
CA ARG A 187 2.38 1.47 18.20
C ARG A 187 2.58 -0.05 18.06
N GLY A 188 2.37 -0.59 16.86
CA GLY A 188 2.49 -2.03 16.57
C GLY A 188 1.19 -2.82 16.73
N LYS A 189 0.12 -2.18 17.23
CA LYS A 189 -1.22 -2.75 17.29
C LYS A 189 -2.05 -2.31 16.09
N LEU A 190 -2.57 -3.25 15.33
CA LEU A 190 -3.47 -2.99 14.21
C LEU A 190 -4.91 -2.82 14.73
N VAL A 191 -5.51 -1.67 14.50
CA VAL A 191 -6.86 -1.33 14.96
C VAL A 191 -7.76 -1.19 13.75
N PHE A 192 -8.84 -1.96 13.73
CA PHE A 192 -9.89 -1.91 12.72
C PHE A 192 -11.12 -1.26 13.32
N THR A 193 -11.62 -0.20 12.68
CA THR A 193 -12.90 0.42 13.05
C THR A 193 -13.86 0.31 11.88
N GLU A 194 -15.00 -0.33 12.07
CA GLU A 194 -16.01 -0.49 11.02
C GLU A 194 -16.58 0.88 10.64
N TYR A 195 -16.61 1.19 9.34
CA TYR A 195 -17.14 2.46 8.88
C TYR A 195 -18.66 2.52 9.10
N SER A 196 -19.12 3.57 9.79
CA SER A 196 -20.55 3.87 9.88
C SER A 196 -21.04 4.60 8.61
N PRO A 197 -22.35 4.59 8.32
CA PRO A 197 -22.92 5.43 7.27
C PRO A 197 -22.56 6.92 7.43
N GLY A 198 -22.39 7.38 8.67
CA GLY A 198 -21.97 8.75 8.97
C GLY A 198 -20.50 9.02 8.66
N ASP A 199 -19.64 8.00 8.68
CA ASP A 199 -18.25 8.14 8.26
C ASP A 199 -18.12 8.16 6.74
N ILE A 200 -18.86 7.27 6.06
CA ILE A 200 -18.92 7.22 4.60
C ILE A 200 -19.41 8.57 4.03
N ALA A 201 -20.38 9.21 4.70
CA ALA A 201 -20.90 10.51 4.30
C ALA A 201 -19.89 11.68 4.41
N LYS A 202 -18.74 11.47 5.08
CA LYS A 202 -17.66 12.48 5.19
C LYS A 202 -16.66 12.42 4.04
N SER A 203 -16.77 11.43 3.15
CA SER A 203 -15.88 11.29 2.00
C SER A 203 -15.91 12.54 1.12
N PHE A 204 -14.74 12.90 0.61
CA PHE A 204 -14.58 14.10 -0.20
C PHE A 204 -15.17 13.84 -1.61
N PRO A 205 -15.63 14.89 -2.32
CA PRO A 205 -15.95 14.77 -3.73
C PRO A 205 -14.75 14.24 -4.53
N PRO A 206 -14.96 13.60 -5.69
CA PRO A 206 -13.91 12.93 -6.46
C PRO A 206 -12.83 13.88 -7.00
N ILE A 207 -12.98 15.20 -6.87
CA ILE A 207 -12.00 16.19 -7.34
C ILE A 207 -10.57 15.92 -6.83
N VAL A 208 -10.40 15.48 -5.57
CA VAL A 208 -9.06 15.15 -5.07
C VAL A 208 -8.54 13.89 -5.75
N THR A 209 -9.39 12.88 -5.87
CA THR A 209 -9.13 11.64 -6.61
C THR A 209 -8.68 11.94 -8.04
N ASP A 210 -9.40 12.79 -8.76
CA ASP A 210 -9.08 13.21 -10.13
C ASP A 210 -7.70 13.89 -10.20
N ILE A 211 -7.40 14.82 -9.29
CA ILE A 211 -6.09 15.48 -9.20
C ILE A 211 -4.95 14.46 -9.00
N ILE A 212 -5.17 13.42 -8.20
CA ILE A 212 -4.14 12.43 -7.89
C ILE A 212 -3.89 11.47 -9.03
N TYR A 213 -4.95 11.01 -9.71
CA TYR A 213 -4.83 10.05 -10.79
C TYR A 213 -4.52 10.68 -12.15
N ASP A 214 -4.97 11.92 -12.39
CA ASP A 214 -4.78 12.64 -13.65
C ASP A 214 -4.43 14.14 -13.43
N PRO A 215 -3.27 14.45 -12.83
CA PRO A 215 -2.87 15.83 -12.57
C PRO A 215 -2.62 16.61 -13.88
N GLN A 216 -3.27 17.75 -14.04
CA GLN A 216 -3.22 18.60 -15.24
C GLN A 216 -2.24 19.78 -15.10
N THR A 217 -1.87 20.15 -13.88
CA THR A 217 -0.98 21.29 -13.60
C THR A 217 0.25 20.90 -12.79
N ASP A 218 1.29 21.72 -12.81
CA ASP A 218 2.47 21.53 -11.94
C ASP A 218 2.13 21.52 -10.45
N ARG A 219 1.09 22.25 -10.04
CA ARG A 219 0.62 22.25 -8.64
C ARG A 219 -0.05 20.93 -8.28
N GLU A 220 -0.84 20.36 -9.19
CA GLU A 220 -1.49 19.07 -9.00
C GLU A 220 -0.45 17.95 -8.98
N LYS A 221 0.50 17.95 -9.92
CA LYS A 221 1.67 17.07 -9.88
C LYS A 221 2.43 17.18 -8.56
N ALA A 222 2.69 18.41 -8.12
CA ALA A 222 3.37 18.67 -6.87
C ALA A 222 2.60 18.12 -5.66
N PHE A 223 1.29 18.28 -5.64
CA PHE A 223 0.41 17.74 -4.61
C PHE A 223 0.44 16.20 -4.61
N THR A 224 0.39 15.56 -5.78
CA THR A 224 0.48 14.10 -5.91
C THR A 224 1.82 13.57 -5.41
N SER A 225 2.93 14.20 -5.80
CA SER A 225 4.27 13.86 -5.27
C SER A 225 4.35 13.98 -3.76
N LEU A 226 3.68 14.99 -3.17
CA LEU A 226 3.67 15.16 -1.72
C LEU A 226 3.01 13.98 -1.01
N ILE A 227 1.92 13.43 -1.57
CA ILE A 227 1.30 12.22 -1.03
C ILE A 227 2.28 11.05 -1.07
N TRP A 228 2.98 10.86 -2.18
CA TRP A 228 3.90 9.73 -2.36
C TRP A 228 5.14 9.84 -1.46
N LEU A 229 5.66 11.06 -1.27
CA LEU A 229 6.80 11.36 -0.38
C LEU A 229 6.49 11.13 1.11
N ASN A 230 5.21 11.06 1.47
CA ASN A 230 4.74 10.92 2.85
C ASN A 230 3.83 9.69 2.97
N GLY A 231 4.21 8.60 2.30
CA GLY A 231 3.44 7.35 2.30
C GLY A 231 3.07 6.84 3.69
N ASP A 232 3.92 7.05 4.70
CA ASP A 232 3.67 6.72 6.11
C ASP A 232 2.53 7.50 6.77
N VAL A 233 2.19 8.67 6.24
CA VAL A 233 1.03 9.47 6.67
C VAL A 233 -0.25 8.99 5.97
N PHE A 234 -0.12 8.58 4.71
CA PHE A 234 -1.26 8.25 3.85
C PHE A 234 -1.60 6.76 3.85
N ASN A 235 -0.72 5.90 4.34
CA ASN A 235 -0.97 4.47 4.48
C ASN A 235 -0.67 4.03 5.92
N THR A 236 -1.53 3.18 6.44
CA THR A 236 -1.26 2.43 7.65
C THR A 236 -0.30 1.31 7.29
N MET A 237 0.90 1.33 7.86
CA MET A 237 1.94 0.34 7.62
C MET A 237 2.31 -0.39 8.92
N LEU A 238 2.48 -1.71 8.86
CA LEU A 238 2.93 -2.54 9.96
C LEU A 238 3.94 -3.59 9.47
N LEU A 239 5.21 -3.40 9.79
CA LEU A 239 6.22 -4.45 9.72
C LEU A 239 6.21 -5.20 11.06
N TRP A 240 6.07 -6.52 11.03
CA TRP A 240 5.93 -7.36 12.23
C TRP A 240 6.81 -8.61 12.17
N GLU A 241 7.14 -9.13 13.35
CA GLU A 241 7.93 -10.36 13.53
C GLU A 241 7.26 -11.24 14.59
N TYR A 242 7.05 -12.52 14.28
CA TYR A 242 6.33 -13.54 15.06
C TYR A 242 4.85 -13.28 15.33
N CYS A 243 4.50 -12.13 15.90
CA CYS A 243 3.13 -11.73 16.22
C CYS A 243 2.96 -10.20 16.26
N PHE A 244 1.70 -9.77 16.21
CA PHE A 244 1.27 -8.40 16.46
C PHE A 244 -0.11 -8.41 17.13
N GLU A 245 -0.50 -7.30 17.74
CA GLU A 245 -1.81 -7.17 18.37
C GLU A 245 -2.86 -6.67 17.36
N CYS A 246 -4.07 -7.19 17.46
CA CYS A 246 -5.23 -6.76 16.67
C CYS A 246 -6.38 -6.33 17.60
N GLU A 247 -7.08 -5.26 17.25
CA GLU A 247 -8.33 -4.85 17.90
C GLU A 247 -9.37 -4.50 16.84
N VAL A 248 -10.60 -4.97 17.03
CA VAL A 248 -11.72 -4.70 16.13
C VAL A 248 -12.82 -3.96 16.87
N ARG A 249 -13.23 -2.82 16.33
CA ARG A 249 -14.31 -1.97 16.79
C ARG A 249 -15.43 -2.03 15.78
N ARG A 250 -16.46 -2.82 16.08
CA ARG A 250 -17.68 -2.95 15.26
C ARG A 250 -18.71 -1.92 15.71
N LEU A 251 -19.66 -1.61 14.82
CA LEU A 251 -20.80 -0.72 15.12
C LEU A 251 -21.76 -1.32 16.16
#